data_AF-A0A9E4SYB5-F1
#
_entry.id   AF-A0A9E4SYB5-F1
#
_cell.length_a   1.000
_cell.length_b   1.000
_cell.length_c   1.000
_cell.angle_alpha   90.00
_cell.angle_beta   90.00
_cell.angle_gamma   90.00
#
_symmetry.space_group_name_H-M   'P 1'
#
loop_
_entity.id
_entity.type
_entity.pdbx_description
1 polymer ?
#
loop_
_entity_poly.entity_id
_entity_poly.type
_entity_poly.pdbx_seq_one_letter_code
_entity_poly.pdbx_strand_id
1 'polypeptide(L)'
;MAQQVKTKATFPSVKWFEAVKKIINNDDGYKRFGTCDASVGIKVPEASKYFVITFEAFEVGDVKETDERAAEDTDFWIEQTYDQWQEMITNIADN
;
A
#
# COMPACT_ATOMS: atom_id res chain seq x y z
N MET A 1 -5.25 3.43 -19.84
CA MET A 1 -6.30 2.39 -19.71
C MET A 1 -6.01 1.64 -18.42
N ALA A 2 -6.59 2.06 -17.30
CA ALA A 2 -6.34 1.39 -16.02
C ALA A 2 -6.91 -0.03 -16.08
N GLN A 3 -6.06 -1.03 -15.89
CA GLN A 3 -6.50 -2.42 -15.90
C GLN A 3 -7.23 -2.70 -14.57
N GLN A 4 -8.56 -2.86 -14.63
CA GLN A 4 -9.33 -3.30 -13.45
C GLN A 4 -8.97 -4.76 -13.13
N VAL A 5 -8.10 -4.96 -12.14
CA VAL A 5 -7.82 -6.28 -11.58
C VAL A 5 -8.78 -6.52 -10.43
N LYS A 6 -9.76 -7.41 -10.64
CA LYS A 6 -10.63 -7.91 -9.56
C LYS A 6 -9.83 -8.84 -8.65
N THR A 7 -9.36 -8.35 -7.51
CA THR A 7 -8.81 -9.19 -6.44
C THR A 7 -9.91 -9.61 -5.46
N LYS A 8 -9.88 -10.86 -4.99
CA LYS A 8 -10.73 -11.32 -3.87
C LYS A 8 -10.15 -10.94 -2.51
N ALA A 9 -8.98 -10.31 -2.48
CA ALA A 9 -8.35 -9.86 -1.24
C ALA A 9 -9.08 -8.62 -0.71
N THR A 10 -9.21 -8.53 0.61
CA THR A 10 -9.86 -7.41 1.31
C THR A 10 -8.82 -6.58 2.04
N PHE A 11 -8.99 -5.26 2.05
CA PHE A 11 -8.18 -4.38 2.88
C PHE A 11 -8.64 -4.47 4.35
N PRO A 12 -7.71 -4.45 5.34
CA PRO A 12 -6.26 -4.45 5.18
C PRO A 12 -5.69 -5.88 5.28
N SER A 13 -5.00 -6.35 4.23
CA SER A 13 -4.32 -7.64 4.26
C SER A 13 -3.11 -7.64 3.32
N VAL A 14 -2.09 -8.46 3.64
CA VAL A 14 -0.91 -8.63 2.77
C VAL A 14 -1.32 -9.00 1.35
N LYS A 15 -2.31 -9.90 1.20
CA LYS A 15 -2.82 -10.32 -0.10
C LYS A 15 -3.40 -9.15 -0.91
N TRP A 16 -4.00 -8.17 -0.26
CA TRP A 16 -4.55 -6.99 -0.92
C TRP A 16 -3.42 -6.10 -1.44
N PHE A 17 -2.44 -5.78 -0.58
CA PHE A 17 -1.29 -4.97 -0.99
C PHE A 17 -0.41 -5.67 -2.03
N GLU A 18 -0.21 -6.99 -1.95
CA GLU A 18 0.46 -7.78 -2.99
C GLU A 18 -0.28 -7.71 -4.33
N ALA A 19 -1.61 -7.67 -4.31
CA ALA A 19 -2.37 -7.46 -5.55
C ALA A 19 -2.12 -6.05 -6.12
N VAL A 20 -2.09 -5.02 -5.28
CA VAL A 20 -1.78 -3.64 -5.70
C VAL A 20 -0.35 -3.51 -6.25
N LYS A 21 0.64 -4.08 -5.56
CA LYS A 21 2.04 -4.18 -6.01
C LYS A 21 2.13 -4.79 -7.41
N LYS A 22 1.41 -5.88 -7.68
CA LYS A 22 1.41 -6.50 -9.02
C LYS A 22 0.79 -5.60 -10.09
N ILE A 23 -0.23 -4.82 -9.76
CA ILE A 23 -0.83 -3.88 -10.70
C ILE A 23 0.18 -2.77 -11.02
N ILE A 24 0.73 -2.14 -9.99
CA ILE A 24 1.57 -0.95 -10.14
C ILE A 24 2.90 -1.26 -10.83
N ASN A 25 3.53 -2.39 -10.52
CA ASN A 25 4.80 -2.78 -11.15
C ASN A 25 4.64 -3.15 -12.64
N ASN A 26 3.41 -3.49 -13.07
CA ASN A 26 3.09 -3.74 -14.49
C ASN A 26 2.52 -2.52 -15.21
N ASP A 27 2.38 -1.37 -14.54
CA ASP A 27 1.92 -0.13 -15.15
C ASP A 27 3.10 0.75 -15.58
N ASP A 28 3.37 0.82 -16.88
CA ASP A 28 4.41 1.69 -17.43
C ASP A 28 4.13 3.19 -17.18
N GLY A 29 2.88 3.56 -16.92
CA GLY A 29 2.49 4.91 -16.50
C GLY A 29 3.02 5.26 -15.11
N TYR A 30 3.06 4.29 -14.19
CA TYR A 30 3.56 4.50 -12.84
C TYR A 30 5.02 4.94 -12.81
N LYS A 31 5.86 4.32 -13.65
CA LYS A 31 7.30 4.64 -13.78
C LYS A 31 7.56 6.09 -14.20
N ARG A 32 6.56 6.77 -14.77
CA ARG A 32 6.66 8.17 -15.19
C ARG A 32 6.50 9.16 -14.04
N PHE A 33 5.99 8.74 -12.89
CA PHE A 33 5.87 9.60 -11.70
C PHE A 33 7.21 9.86 -11.01
N GLY A 34 8.26 9.13 -11.38
CA GLY A 34 9.61 9.29 -10.83
C GLY A 34 10.07 8.05 -10.07
N THR A 35 11.12 8.22 -9.27
CA THR A 35 11.68 7.16 -8.43
C THR A 35 11.43 7.45 -6.96
N CYS A 36 11.13 6.41 -6.19
CA CYS A 36 10.98 6.49 -4.75
C CYS A 36 11.74 5.33 -4.11
N ASP A 37 12.73 5.64 -3.28
CA ASP A 37 13.41 4.68 -2.42
C ASP A 37 12.99 4.97 -0.98
N ALA A 38 12.02 4.22 -0.48
CA ALA A 38 11.48 4.41 0.87
C ALA A 38 10.81 3.15 1.40
N SER A 39 10.94 2.95 2.70
CA SER A 39 10.11 2.07 3.50
C SER A 39 8.96 2.88 4.10
N VAL A 40 7.73 2.37 3.98
CA VAL A 40 6.52 3.06 4.45
C VAL A 40 5.72 2.16 5.37
N GLY A 41 5.49 2.62 6.59
CA GLY A 41 4.61 1.99 7.55
C GLY A 41 3.14 2.31 7.25
N ILE A 42 2.28 1.28 7.19
CA ILE A 42 0.83 1.44 7.13
C ILE A 42 0.24 0.92 8.44
N LYS A 43 -0.46 1.80 9.16
CA LYS A 43 -1.06 1.48 10.46
C LYS A 43 -2.58 1.56 10.37
N VAL A 44 -3.25 0.50 10.83
CA VAL A 44 -4.70 0.42 11.05
C VAL A 44 -4.95 -0.04 12.50
N PRO A 45 -4.86 0.89 13.48
CA PRO A 45 -4.81 0.53 14.90
C PRO A 45 -6.03 -0.25 15.41
N GLU A 46 -7.23 0.13 14.95
CA GLU A 46 -8.50 -0.51 15.35
C GLU A 46 -8.57 -1.99 14.98
N ALA A 47 -7.90 -2.39 13.90
CA ALA A 47 -7.81 -3.77 13.45
C ALA A 47 -6.54 -4.48 13.98
N SER A 48 -5.68 -3.76 14.72
CA SER A 48 -4.33 -4.19 15.10
C SER A 48 -3.54 -4.73 13.90
N LYS A 49 -3.64 -4.03 12.77
CA LYS A 49 -2.98 -4.40 11.51
C LYS A 49 -1.92 -3.36 11.14
N TYR A 50 -0.70 -3.84 10.95
CA TYR A 50 0.46 -3.03 10.64
C TYR A 50 1.22 -3.68 9.48
N PHE A 51 1.66 -2.87 8.54
CA PHE A 51 2.38 -3.32 7.35
C PHE A 51 3.57 -2.43 7.07
N VAL A 52 4.57 -3.00 6.41
CA VAL A 52 5.65 -2.24 5.79
C VAL A 52 5.61 -2.50 4.29
N ILE A 53 5.63 -1.43 3.52
CA ILE A 53 5.74 -1.43 2.06
C ILE A 53 7.10 -0.83 1.70
N THR A 54 7.89 -1.54 0.92
CA THR A 54 9.18 -1.05 0.43
C THR A 54 9.06 -0.65 -1.02
N PHE A 55 9.37 0.60 -1.32
CA PHE A 55 9.49 1.16 -2.66
C PHE A 55 10.97 1.18 -3.05
N GLU A 56 11.27 0.71 -4.26
CA GLU A 56 12.63 0.65 -4.81
C GLU A 56 12.62 1.13 -6.26
N ALA A 57 13.31 2.25 -6.52
CA ALA A 57 13.38 2.91 -7.81
C ALA A 57 11.99 3.10 -8.46
N PHE A 58 11.62 2.24 -9.41
CA PHE A 58 10.39 2.32 -10.21
C PHE A 58 9.34 1.28 -9.83
N GLU A 59 9.53 0.56 -8.72
CA GLU A 59 8.66 -0.54 -8.32
C GLU A 59 8.38 -0.56 -6.82
N VAL A 60 7.35 -1.32 -6.44
CA VAL A 60 7.15 -1.76 -5.06
C VAL A 60 7.89 -3.08 -4.90
N GLY A 61 8.97 -3.08 -4.13
CA GLY A 61 9.87 -4.21 -3.93
C GLY A 61 9.31 -5.26 -2.96
N ASP A 62 8.80 -4.84 -1.80
CA ASP A 62 8.32 -5.76 -0.75
C ASP A 62 7.03 -5.27 -0.08
N VAL A 63 6.22 -6.22 0.39
CA VAL A 63 5.09 -5.96 1.28
C VAL A 63 5.00 -7.06 2.33
N LYS A 64 4.97 -6.65 3.60
CA LYS A 64 4.84 -7.57 4.72
C LYS A 64 3.94 -7.02 5.82
N GLU A 65 3.23 -7.93 6.49
CA GLU A 65 2.58 -7.63 7.77
C GLU A 65 3.62 -7.67 8.88
N THR A 66 3.48 -6.79 9.86
CA THR A 66 4.45 -6.61 10.93
C THR A 66 3.75 -6.19 12.23
N ASP A 67 4.54 -5.81 13.23
CA ASP A 67 4.04 -5.17 14.45
C ASP A 67 4.08 -3.65 14.36
N GLU A 68 3.42 -2.99 15.31
CA GLU A 68 3.32 -1.52 15.34
C GLU A 68 4.69 -0.84 15.36
N ARG A 69 5.61 -1.36 16.16
CA ARG A 69 6.95 -0.77 16.34
C ARG A 69 7.74 -0.82 15.05
N ALA A 70 7.70 -1.95 14.35
CA ALA A 70 8.38 -2.11 13.08
C ALA A 70 7.75 -1.26 11.96
N ALA A 71 6.44 -0.99 12.01
CA ALA A 71 5.82 -0.04 11.09
C ALA A 71 6.23 1.42 11.39
N GLU A 72 6.45 1.76 12.66
CA GLU A 72 6.96 3.08 13.08
C GLU A 72 8.46 3.25 12.80
N ASP A 73 9.22 2.15 12.71
CA ASP A 73 10.66 2.13 12.36
C ASP A 73 10.90 2.13 10.84
N THR A 74 10.08 2.89 10.11
CA THR A 74 10.21 3.11 8.66
C THR A 74 10.53 4.58 8.37
N ASP A 75 10.87 4.92 7.13
CA ASP A 75 11.22 6.31 6.77
C ASP A 75 10.09 7.29 7.09
N PHE A 76 8.86 6.85 6.89
CA PHE A 76 7.65 7.49 7.41
C PHE A 76 6.50 6.48 7.48
N TRP A 77 5.50 6.77 8.30
CA TRP A 77 4.30 5.95 8.41
C TRP A 77 3.03 6.78 8.26
N ILE A 78 1.97 6.11 7.84
CA ILE A 78 0.63 6.67 7.72
C ILE A 78 -0.29 5.89 8.64
N GLU A 79 -0.96 6.61 9.52
CA GLU A 79 -1.93 6.07 10.46
C GLU A 79 -3.30 6.67 10.21
N GLN A 80 -4.30 5.82 10.04
CA GLN A 80 -5.71 6.21 9.97
C GLN A 80 -6.58 5.11 10.56
N THR A 81 -7.80 5.46 10.95
CA THR A 81 -8.86 4.49 11.29
C THR A 81 -9.22 3.65 10.07
N TYR A 82 -9.89 2.50 10.28
CA TYR A 82 -10.29 1.66 9.14
C TYR A 82 -11.22 2.41 8.18
N ASP A 83 -12.17 3.16 8.72
CA ASP A 83 -13.15 3.91 7.93
C ASP A 83 -12.50 5.02 7.10
N GLN A 84 -11.53 5.75 7.66
CA GLN A 84 -10.77 6.76 6.92
C GLN A 84 -9.93 6.17 5.79
N TRP A 85 -9.32 5.00 6.01
CA TRP A 85 -8.62 4.28 4.95
C TRP A 85 -9.59 3.85 3.83
N GLN A 86 -10.75 3.30 4.19
CA GLN A 86 -11.77 2.93 3.21
C GLN A 86 -12.24 4.14 2.41
N GLU A 87 -12.55 5.25 3.08
CA GLU A 87 -12.95 6.51 2.43
C GLU A 87 -11.88 7.00 1.46
N MET A 88 -10.61 7.04 1.89
CA MET A 88 -9.52 7.49 1.03
C MET A 88 -9.36 6.59 -0.21
N ILE A 89 -9.40 5.27 -0.04
CA ILE A 89 -9.28 4.30 -1.14
C ILE A 89 -10.45 4.45 -2.11
N THR A 90 -11.67 4.59 -1.62
CA THR A 90 -12.86 4.80 -2.45
C THR A 90 -12.77 6.12 -3.22
N ASN A 91 -12.39 7.21 -2.55
CA ASN A 91 -12.23 8.51 -3.19
C ASN A 91 -11.17 8.49 -4.30
N ILE A 92 -10.05 7.78 -4.10
CA ILE A 92 -9.02 7.61 -5.14
C ILE A 92 -9.55 6.77 -6.31
N ALA A 93 -10.37 5.75 -6.05
CA ALA A 93 -10.91 4.89 -7.09
C ALA A 93 -11.99 5.57 -7.97
N ASP A 94 -12.72 6.52 -7.39
CA ASP A 94 -13.80 7.26 -8.07
C ASP A 94 -13.31 8.44 -8.93
N ASN A 95 -12.05 8.87 -8.77
CA ASN A 95 -11.40 9.96 -9.54
C ASN A 95 -10.49 9.42 -10.65
#